data_AF-A0A3L7VH30-F1
#
_entry.id   AF-A0A3L7VH30-F1
#
_cell.length_a   1.000
_cell.length_b   1.000
_cell.length_c   1.000
_cell.angle_alpha   90.00
_cell.angle_beta   90.00
_cell.angle_gamma   90.00
#
_symmetry.space_group_name_H-M   'P 1'
#
loop_
_entity.id
_entity.type
_entity.pdbx_description
1 polymer ?
#
loop_
_entity_poly.entity_id
_entity_poly.type
_entity_poly.pdbx_seq_one_letter_code
_entity_poly.pdbx_strand_id
1 'polypeptide(L)'
;MLFGSDLGGTMTTSQPSGGGNDSERTTHSHRGFTQRASICHRELSTGPLGSRRTAPDLRATQGGVCATGGSVFFGPAEGRSLGVGSRGIIQKVNRVPVVIEPAAKSDIRSARDYYSDKGENTSERFRDELIKVFDLLSRHPEAVAIAFGSTRLKPMRYFPYVIGYIYFKGQVHVTGVQYGGLGWDEFERRKL
;
A
#
# COMPACT_ATOMS: atom_id res chain seq x y z
N MET A 1 28.24 58.79 -3.10
CA MET A 1 27.11 58.89 -2.16
C MET A 1 26.83 57.50 -1.62
N LEU A 2 27.03 57.34 -0.31
CA LEU A 2 26.93 56.12 0.48
C LEU A 2 25.57 56.12 1.19
N PHE A 3 24.75 55.07 1.04
CA PHE A 3 23.67 54.65 1.95
C PHE A 3 23.25 53.25 1.49
N GLY A 4 23.06 52.21 2.29
CA GLY A 4 23.07 52.06 3.74
C GLY A 4 22.64 50.60 4.00
N SER A 5 23.33 49.94 4.92
CA SER A 5 23.10 48.56 5.33
C SER A 5 22.00 48.49 6.39
N ASP A 6 21.05 47.56 6.26
CA ASP A 6 20.20 47.05 7.34
C ASP A 6 20.34 45.51 7.32
N LEU A 7 21.11 44.90 8.23
CA LEU A 7 20.73 44.50 9.60
C LEU A 7 19.40 43.73 9.57
N GLY A 8 19.39 42.40 9.65
CA GLY A 8 19.86 41.64 10.80
C GLY A 8 18.66 41.29 11.70
N GLY A 9 17.98 40.18 11.40
CA GLY A 9 16.82 39.71 12.17
C GLY A 9 16.81 38.19 12.29
N THR A 10 17.62 37.65 13.20
CA THR A 10 17.54 36.26 13.64
C THR A 10 16.33 36.11 14.55
N MET A 11 15.26 35.45 14.08
CA MET A 11 14.17 35.04 14.96
C MET A 11 14.54 33.70 15.61
N THR A 12 15.07 33.81 16.83
CA THR A 12 15.28 32.72 17.78
C THR A 12 13.92 32.32 18.34
N THR A 13 13.32 31.23 17.86
CA THR A 13 12.13 30.65 18.51
C THR A 13 12.58 29.75 19.65
N SER A 14 12.24 30.19 20.85
CA SER A 14 12.50 29.60 22.16
C SER A 14 11.82 28.23 22.34
N GLN A 15 12.58 27.30 22.93
CA GLN A 15 12.07 26.08 23.56
C GLN A 15 11.20 26.42 24.77
N PRO A 16 10.07 25.73 25.00
CA PRO A 16 9.52 25.58 26.34
C PRO A 16 10.15 24.38 27.05
N SER A 17 10.97 24.67 28.04
CA SER A 17 11.41 23.78 29.11
C SER A 17 10.23 23.32 29.98
N GLY A 18 10.34 22.08 30.47
CA GLY A 18 9.27 21.36 31.15
C GLY A 18 8.86 21.91 32.52
N GLY A 19 7.61 21.62 32.88
CA GLY A 19 7.09 21.68 34.23
C GLY A 19 6.53 20.30 34.60
N GLY A 20 7.17 19.64 35.55
CA GLY A 20 6.65 18.45 36.19
C GLY A 20 5.52 18.79 37.14
N ASN A 21 4.47 17.97 37.15
CA ASN A 21 3.51 17.88 38.24
C ASN A 21 3.43 16.42 38.65
N ASP A 22 4.31 16.06 39.59
CA ASP A 22 4.07 14.96 40.51
C ASP A 22 2.93 15.31 41.46
N SER A 23 2.24 14.27 41.93
CA SER A 23 1.27 14.24 43.04
C SER A 23 -0.19 14.45 42.63
N GLU A 24 -0.90 13.34 42.40
CA GLU A 24 -2.01 13.00 43.30
C GLU A 24 -2.34 11.50 43.27
N ARG A 25 -1.86 10.88 44.35
CA ARG A 25 -2.29 9.63 44.97
C ARG A 25 -3.82 9.47 44.92
N THR A 26 -4.32 8.45 44.21
CA THR A 26 -5.61 7.83 44.53
C THR A 26 -5.42 6.34 44.73
N THR A 27 -5.45 5.93 45.99
CA THR A 27 -5.49 4.55 46.47
C THR A 27 -6.94 4.04 46.48
N HIS A 28 -7.26 3.07 45.63
CA HIS A 28 -8.35 2.11 45.84
C HIS A 28 -7.90 0.77 45.22
N SER A 29 -7.34 -0.14 46.01
CA SER A 29 -8.04 -1.16 46.81
C SER A 29 -8.70 -2.26 45.95
N HIS A 30 -7.94 -3.35 45.79
CA HIS A 30 -8.33 -4.76 45.74
C HIS A 30 -9.75 -5.15 45.31
N ARG A 31 -9.86 -5.72 44.10
CA ARG A 31 -10.37 -7.08 43.81
C ARG A 31 -9.58 -7.58 42.58
N GLY A 32 -8.67 -8.53 42.67
CA GLY A 32 -9.02 -9.94 42.93
C GLY A 32 -9.55 -10.60 41.66
N PHE A 33 -8.76 -10.62 40.58
CA PHE A 33 -9.06 -11.45 39.40
C PHE A 33 -7.76 -12.03 38.83
N THR A 34 -7.25 -13.07 39.49
CA THR A 34 -6.25 -13.97 38.93
C THR A 34 -6.93 -14.78 37.83
N GLN A 35 -7.02 -14.23 36.62
CA GLN A 35 -7.17 -15.08 35.44
C GLN A 35 -5.88 -15.88 35.30
N ARG A 36 -5.96 -17.14 35.72
CA ARG A 36 -5.04 -18.21 35.33
C ARG A 36 -4.78 -18.05 33.84
N ALA A 37 -3.55 -17.67 33.51
CA ALA A 37 -2.99 -17.96 32.21
C ALA A 37 -3.02 -19.49 32.07
N SER A 38 -4.06 -19.99 31.40
CA SER A 38 -4.02 -21.33 30.83
C SER A 38 -2.98 -21.28 29.72
N ILE A 39 -1.74 -21.54 30.12
CA ILE A 39 -0.65 -21.92 29.23
C ILE A 39 -1.10 -23.25 28.62
N CYS A 40 -1.81 -23.17 27.51
CA CYS A 40 -1.97 -24.31 26.63
C CYS A 40 -0.58 -24.54 26.01
N HIS A 41 0.20 -25.39 26.68
CA HIS A 41 1.25 -26.15 26.03
C HIS A 41 0.61 -26.89 24.86
N ARG A 42 0.68 -26.31 23.66
CA ARG A 42 0.38 -27.02 22.44
C ARG A 42 1.56 -27.94 22.21
N GLU A 43 1.40 -29.18 22.64
CA GLU A 43 2.33 -30.25 22.36
C GLU A 43 2.66 -30.26 20.87
N LEU A 44 3.96 -30.17 20.59
CA LEU A 44 4.53 -30.50 19.29
C LEU A 44 4.33 -32.00 19.09
N SER A 45 3.16 -32.37 18.57
CA SER A 45 2.92 -33.70 18.01
C SER A 45 3.81 -33.85 16.79
N THR A 46 4.93 -34.53 17.01
CA THR A 46 5.80 -35.08 15.97
C THR A 46 5.08 -36.26 15.35
N GLY A 47 4.20 -35.97 14.40
CA GLY A 47 3.57 -36.97 13.53
C GLY A 47 4.58 -37.55 12.53
N PRO A 48 4.42 -38.84 12.14
CA PRO A 48 5.45 -39.60 11.44
C PRO A 48 5.65 -39.17 9.99
N LEU A 49 6.92 -39.19 9.57
CA LEU A 49 7.41 -39.22 8.20
C LEU A 49 6.64 -40.27 7.39
N GLY A 50 5.71 -39.82 6.56
CA GLY A 50 4.84 -40.70 5.77
C GLY A 50 4.60 -40.15 4.37
N SER A 51 5.13 -40.89 3.39
CA SER A 51 4.76 -40.88 1.97
C SER A 51 5.40 -39.82 1.06
N ARG A 52 6.57 -40.23 0.55
CA ARG A 52 7.03 -39.97 -0.82
C ARG A 52 5.84 -40.03 -1.79
N ARG A 53 5.46 -38.90 -2.37
CA ARG A 53 4.74 -38.88 -3.64
C ARG A 53 5.75 -38.64 -4.74
N THR A 54 6.00 -39.72 -5.47
CA THR A 54 6.64 -39.77 -6.77
C THR A 54 6.11 -38.66 -7.68
N ALA A 55 7.03 -37.90 -8.26
CA ALA A 55 6.74 -36.97 -9.34
C ALA A 55 6.23 -37.75 -10.56
N PRO A 56 5.14 -37.33 -11.21
CA PRO A 56 4.87 -37.77 -12.57
C PRO A 56 5.85 -37.06 -13.51
N ASP A 57 6.75 -37.87 -14.05
CA ASP A 57 7.56 -37.61 -15.24
C ASP A 57 6.63 -37.30 -16.42
N LEU A 58 6.45 -36.01 -16.75
CA LEU A 58 5.74 -35.56 -17.93
C LEU A 58 6.74 -35.22 -19.02
N ARG A 59 7.03 -36.28 -19.77
CA ARG A 59 7.59 -36.33 -21.12
C ARG A 59 7.48 -35.02 -21.90
N ALA A 60 8.66 -34.58 -22.33
CA ALA A 60 8.91 -33.87 -23.56
C ALA A 60 7.91 -34.26 -24.67
N THR A 61 7.10 -33.30 -25.10
CA THR A 61 6.52 -33.30 -26.44
C THR A 61 7.23 -32.20 -27.22
N GLN A 62 8.33 -32.58 -27.85
CA GLN A 62 8.90 -31.83 -28.95
C GLN A 62 7.94 -31.95 -30.14
N GLY A 63 7.17 -30.91 -30.38
CA GLY A 63 6.60 -30.56 -31.70
C GLY A 63 6.97 -29.10 -31.91
N GLY A 64 7.82 -28.69 -32.86
CA GLY A 64 7.92 -29.21 -34.22
C GLY A 64 6.95 -28.45 -35.10
N VAL A 65 7.19 -27.15 -35.34
CA VAL A 65 6.67 -26.45 -36.52
C VAL A 65 7.63 -25.36 -36.98
N CYS A 66 8.37 -25.73 -38.03
CA CYS A 66 8.61 -25.03 -39.29
C CYS A 66 8.84 -23.51 -39.30
N ALA A 67 10.04 -23.18 -39.79
CA ALA A 67 10.45 -21.91 -40.33
C ALA A 67 9.43 -21.27 -41.31
N THR A 68 9.35 -19.95 -41.28
CA THR A 68 9.27 -19.16 -42.51
C THR A 68 10.07 -17.89 -42.30
N GLY A 69 11.25 -17.84 -42.90
CA GLY A 69 12.08 -16.64 -42.96
C GLY A 69 11.34 -15.55 -43.72
N GLY A 70 11.00 -14.47 -43.02
CA GLY A 70 10.60 -13.20 -43.60
C GLY A 70 11.74 -12.21 -43.39
N SER A 71 12.62 -12.10 -44.38
CA SER A 71 13.55 -10.99 -44.52
C SER A 71 12.74 -9.69 -44.59
N VAL A 72 12.72 -8.91 -43.50
CA VAL A 72 12.21 -7.54 -43.55
C VAL A 72 13.32 -6.66 -44.10
N PHE A 73 13.25 -6.51 -45.42
CA PHE A 73 13.92 -5.52 -46.24
C PHE A 73 13.90 -4.14 -45.55
N PHE A 74 15.08 -3.64 -45.17
CA PHE A 74 15.27 -2.22 -44.83
C PHE A 74 15.27 -1.41 -46.13
N GLY A 75 14.08 -1.02 -46.60
CA GLY A 75 13.91 -0.01 -47.63
C GLY A 75 13.68 1.37 -47.00
N PRO A 76 14.21 2.47 -47.57
CA PRO A 76 13.91 3.82 -47.11
C PRO A 76 12.51 4.20 -47.57
N ALA A 77 11.50 3.90 -46.76
CA ALA A 77 10.13 4.35 -47.00
C ALA A 77 9.99 5.79 -46.49
N GLU A 78 10.29 6.74 -47.36
CA GLU A 78 9.65 8.06 -47.32
C GLU A 78 8.12 7.88 -47.44
N GLY A 79 7.38 8.58 -46.59
CA GLY A 79 5.96 8.87 -46.82
C GLY A 79 4.97 7.88 -46.19
N ARG A 80 4.39 8.29 -45.06
CA ARG A 80 2.96 8.62 -44.90
C ARG A 80 2.65 8.89 -43.42
N SER A 81 2.90 10.13 -43.01
CA SER A 81 2.27 10.72 -41.83
C SER A 81 0.79 10.98 -42.15
N LEU A 82 -0.09 10.05 -41.80
CA LEU A 82 -1.55 10.22 -41.86
C LEU A 82 -2.19 9.55 -40.64
N GLY A 83 -2.03 10.20 -39.50
CA GLY A 83 -2.76 9.91 -38.27
C GLY A 83 -2.88 11.16 -37.41
N VAL A 84 -3.05 12.32 -38.06
CA VAL A 84 -3.31 13.60 -37.39
C VAL A 84 -4.64 13.51 -36.67
N GLY A 85 -4.57 13.56 -35.34
CA GLY A 85 -5.63 14.08 -34.50
C GLY A 85 -6.81 13.13 -34.29
N SER A 86 -6.60 12.05 -33.53
CA SER A 86 -7.60 11.74 -32.51
C SER A 86 -7.65 12.95 -31.57
N ARG A 87 -8.43 13.96 -31.94
CA ARG A 87 -8.88 15.01 -31.04
C ARG A 87 -9.45 14.26 -29.85
N GLY A 88 -8.65 14.19 -28.78
CA GLY A 88 -9.01 13.50 -27.57
C GLY A 88 -10.39 14.00 -27.22
N ILE A 89 -11.39 13.12 -27.34
CA ILE A 89 -12.65 13.32 -26.66
C ILE A 89 -12.19 13.45 -25.22
N ILE A 90 -12.18 14.68 -24.70
CA ILE A 90 -11.90 14.94 -23.30
C ILE A 90 -13.07 14.29 -22.59
N GLN A 91 -12.94 12.98 -22.34
CA GLN A 91 -13.87 12.27 -21.49
C GLN A 91 -13.75 12.97 -20.16
N LYS A 92 -14.80 13.71 -19.80
CA LYS A 92 -14.97 14.29 -18.49
C LYS A 92 -14.83 13.15 -17.50
N VAL A 93 -13.64 13.04 -16.90
CA VAL A 93 -13.32 11.92 -16.02
C VAL A 93 -14.14 12.15 -14.76
N ASN A 94 -15.19 11.35 -14.59
CA ASN A 94 -16.00 11.39 -13.38
C ASN A 94 -15.16 10.85 -12.23
N ARG A 95 -14.52 11.77 -11.50
CA ARG A 95 -13.75 11.46 -10.30
C ARG A 95 -14.68 11.35 -9.12
N VAL A 96 -14.58 10.25 -8.39
CA VAL A 96 -15.28 10.08 -7.11
C VAL A 96 -14.37 10.52 -5.95
N PRO A 97 -14.92 11.13 -4.89
CA PRO A 97 -14.15 11.50 -3.71
C PRO A 97 -13.59 10.25 -3.01
N VAL A 98 -12.38 10.40 -2.47
CA VAL A 98 -11.69 9.37 -1.69
C VAL A 98 -11.71 9.81 -0.22
N VAL A 99 -12.38 9.03 0.62
CA VAL A 99 -12.44 9.21 2.07
C VAL A 99 -11.48 8.22 2.72
N ILE A 100 -10.58 8.71 3.56
CA ILE A 100 -9.60 7.87 4.26
C ILE A 100 -10.09 7.65 5.69
N GLU A 101 -10.36 6.39 6.03
CA GLU A 101 -10.78 6.02 7.39
C GLU A 101 -9.64 6.26 8.41
N PRO A 102 -9.96 6.52 9.69
CA PRO A 102 -8.94 6.74 10.72
C PRO A 102 -7.92 5.59 10.85
N ALA A 103 -8.37 4.35 10.71
CA ALA A 103 -7.50 3.16 10.71
C ALA A 103 -6.47 3.21 9.56
N ALA A 104 -6.93 3.47 8.33
CA ALA A 104 -6.05 3.63 7.18
C ALA A 104 -5.07 4.79 7.34
N LYS A 105 -5.49 5.90 7.97
CA LYS A 105 -4.61 7.04 8.26
C LYS A 105 -3.48 6.66 9.21
N SER A 106 -3.76 5.84 10.22
CA SER A 106 -2.75 5.30 11.12
C SER A 106 -1.77 4.39 10.36
N ASP A 107 -2.29 3.47 9.55
CA ASP A 107 -1.47 2.56 8.75
C ASP A 107 -0.51 3.30 7.81
N ILE A 108 -1.02 4.32 7.11
CA ILE A 108 -0.23 5.16 6.19
C ILE A 108 0.88 5.89 6.94
N ARG A 109 0.60 6.40 8.15
CA ARG A 109 1.60 7.07 8.98
C ARG A 109 2.70 6.09 9.38
N SER A 110 2.34 4.92 9.92
CA SER A 110 3.31 3.88 10.30
C SER A 110 4.15 3.41 9.12
N ALA A 111 3.56 3.23 7.93
CA ALA A 111 4.29 2.86 6.72
C ALA A 111 5.27 3.95 6.27
N ARG A 112 4.84 5.22 6.33
CA ARG A 112 5.72 6.36 6.00
C ARG A 112 6.89 6.46 6.96
N ASP A 113 6.64 6.31 8.26
CA ASP A 113 7.66 6.41 9.29
C ASP A 113 8.68 5.27 9.13
N TYR A 114 8.21 4.03 8.88
CA TYR A 114 9.09 2.90 8.55
C TYR A 114 10.02 3.19 7.37
N TYR A 115 9.51 3.78 6.29
CA TYR A 115 10.34 4.11 5.12
C TYR A 115 11.21 5.35 5.32
N SER A 116 10.86 6.22 6.27
CA SER A 116 11.72 7.35 6.66
C SER A 116 13.03 6.84 7.25
N ASP A 117 13.00 5.74 8.00
CA ASP A 117 14.16 5.16 8.64
C ASP A 117 15.05 4.34 7.69
N LYS A 118 14.55 4.02 6.48
CA LYS A 118 15.23 3.12 5.52
C LYS A 118 16.17 3.81 4.53
N GLY A 119 16.12 5.14 4.44
CA GLY A 119 17.03 5.92 3.59
C GLY A 119 16.36 7.11 2.92
N GLU A 120 17.20 7.99 2.40
CA GLU A 120 16.79 9.24 1.77
C GLU A 120 15.79 9.01 0.64
N ASN A 121 14.73 9.82 0.60
CA ASN A 121 13.66 9.82 -0.41
C ASN A 121 12.73 8.58 -0.47
N THR A 122 12.91 7.56 0.38
CA THR A 122 12.05 6.36 0.30
C THR A 122 10.61 6.64 0.75
N SER A 123 10.44 7.44 1.81
CA SER A 123 9.12 7.87 2.31
C SER A 123 8.37 8.76 1.31
N GLU A 124 9.08 9.58 0.54
CA GLU A 124 8.52 10.42 -0.53
C GLU A 124 8.04 9.55 -1.70
N ARG A 125 8.86 8.60 -2.14
CA ARG A 125 8.47 7.64 -3.18
C ARG A 125 7.24 6.82 -2.78
N PHE A 126 7.13 6.45 -1.51
CA PHE A 126 5.95 5.78 -0.96
C PHE A 126 4.71 6.67 -1.06
N ARG A 127 4.82 7.93 -0.63
CA ARG A 127 3.73 8.91 -0.73
C ARG A 127 3.28 9.11 -2.18
N ASP A 128 4.21 9.25 -3.12
CA ASP A 128 3.90 9.47 -4.54
C ASP A 128 3.17 8.28 -5.14
N GLU A 129 3.60 7.06 -4.82
CA GLU A 129 2.92 5.85 -5.26
C GLU A 129 1.51 5.75 -4.66
N LEU A 130 1.34 6.10 -3.38
CA LEU A 130 0.03 6.13 -2.72
C LEU A 130 -0.93 7.11 -3.43
N ILE A 131 -0.46 8.31 -3.77
CA ILE A 131 -1.23 9.32 -4.50
C ILE A 131 -1.66 8.79 -5.87
N LYS A 132 -0.76 8.11 -6.61
CA LYS A 132 -1.11 7.50 -7.91
C LYS A 132 -2.20 6.44 -7.76
N VAL A 133 -2.15 5.63 -6.71
CA VAL A 133 -3.21 4.64 -6.45
C VAL A 133 -4.51 5.33 -6.10
N PHE A 134 -4.53 6.37 -5.25
CA PHE A 134 -5.76 7.11 -4.94
C PHE A 134 -6.36 7.80 -6.17
N ASP A 135 -5.55 8.39 -7.04
CA ASP A 135 -6.02 8.97 -8.29
C ASP A 135 -6.60 7.89 -9.23
N LEU A 136 -6.02 6.69 -9.27
CA LEU A 136 -6.59 5.55 -9.99
C LEU A 136 -7.94 5.13 -9.40
N LEU A 137 -8.04 4.98 -8.08
CA LEU A 137 -9.28 4.58 -7.40
C LEU A 137 -10.39 5.64 -7.55
N SER A 138 -10.02 6.92 -7.56
CA SER A 138 -10.93 8.03 -7.82
C SER A 138 -11.49 8.02 -9.25
N ARG A 139 -10.69 7.59 -10.23
CA ARG A 139 -11.14 7.51 -11.64
C ARG A 139 -11.90 6.21 -11.94
N HIS A 140 -11.49 5.11 -11.33
CA HIS A 140 -12.00 3.77 -11.63
C HIS A 140 -12.23 2.95 -10.35
N PRO A 141 -13.22 3.32 -9.52
CA PRO A 141 -13.46 2.67 -8.24
C PRO A 141 -13.78 1.18 -8.35
N GLU A 142 -14.38 0.75 -9.48
CA GLU A 142 -14.81 -0.63 -9.71
C GLU A 142 -13.79 -1.48 -10.50
N ALA A 143 -12.63 -0.92 -10.88
CA ALA A 143 -11.65 -1.62 -11.71
C ALA A 143 -10.93 -2.80 -11.03
N VAL A 144 -11.02 -2.91 -9.71
CA VAL A 144 -10.35 -3.98 -8.93
C VAL A 144 -11.38 -4.99 -8.47
N ALA A 145 -11.15 -6.29 -8.66
CA ALA A 145 -12.08 -7.32 -8.21
C ALA A 145 -12.38 -7.24 -6.69
N ILE A 146 -13.60 -7.61 -6.32
CA ILE A 146 -14.00 -7.77 -4.92
C ILE A 146 -13.27 -8.98 -4.37
N ALA A 147 -12.59 -8.80 -3.24
CA ALA A 147 -11.87 -9.89 -2.58
C ALA A 147 -12.71 -10.56 -1.50
N PHE A 148 -13.35 -9.76 -0.63
CA PHE A 148 -14.14 -10.26 0.49
C PHE A 148 -15.30 -9.32 0.82
N GLY A 149 -16.53 -9.83 0.84
CA GLY A 149 -17.73 -9.03 1.09
C GLY A 149 -17.88 -7.90 0.06
N SER A 150 -17.80 -6.65 0.52
CA SER A 150 -17.77 -5.44 -0.34
C SER A 150 -16.37 -4.82 -0.47
N THR A 151 -15.35 -5.46 0.10
CA THR A 151 -13.98 -4.95 0.16
C THR A 151 -13.20 -5.37 -1.10
N ARG A 152 -12.53 -4.39 -1.71
CA ARG A 152 -11.63 -4.56 -2.86
C ARG A 152 -10.20 -4.28 -2.38
N LEU A 153 -9.24 -5.04 -2.90
CA LEU A 153 -7.82 -4.90 -2.54
C LEU A 153 -6.97 -4.52 -3.73
N LYS A 154 -6.29 -3.37 -3.63
CA LYS A 154 -5.39 -2.87 -4.66
C LYS A 154 -3.93 -2.98 -4.20
N PRO A 155 -3.11 -3.88 -4.77
CA PRO A 155 -1.68 -3.89 -4.50
C PRO A 155 -1.01 -2.64 -5.10
N MET A 156 -0.03 -2.10 -4.38
CA MET A 156 0.88 -1.07 -4.88
C MET A 156 1.96 -1.70 -5.76
N ARG A 157 2.47 -0.96 -6.75
CA ARG A 157 3.40 -1.54 -7.74
C ARG A 157 4.83 -1.69 -7.22
N TYR A 158 5.32 -0.70 -6.47
CA TYR A 158 6.72 -0.64 -6.02
C TYR A 158 6.93 -0.95 -4.55
N PHE A 159 5.84 -0.95 -3.77
CA PHE A 159 5.87 -1.18 -2.34
C PHE A 159 5.05 -2.43 -2.03
N PRO A 160 5.50 -3.29 -1.09
CA PRO A 160 4.79 -4.49 -0.67
C PRO A 160 3.58 -4.16 0.22
N TYR A 161 2.75 -3.22 -0.21
CA TYR A 161 1.54 -2.79 0.49
C TYR A 161 0.31 -3.01 -0.37
N VAL A 162 -0.81 -3.30 0.29
CA VAL A 162 -2.12 -3.51 -0.32
C VAL A 162 -3.10 -2.53 0.32
N ILE A 163 -3.82 -1.79 -0.52
CA ILE A 163 -4.84 -0.83 -0.09
C ILE A 163 -6.19 -1.53 -0.11
N GLY A 164 -6.81 -1.64 1.06
CA GLY A 164 -8.19 -2.12 1.19
C GLY A 164 -9.17 -0.97 1.14
N TYR A 165 -10.20 -1.11 0.29
CA TYR A 165 -11.22 -0.07 0.14
C TYR A 165 -12.60 -0.64 -0.17
N ILE A 166 -13.63 0.18 0.06
CA ILE A 166 -15.03 -0.09 -0.29
C ILE A 166 -15.51 1.06 -1.19
N TYR A 167 -16.27 0.75 -2.24
CA TYR A 167 -16.97 1.76 -3.04
C TYR A 167 -18.43 1.81 -2.61
N PHE A 168 -18.85 2.94 -2.03
CA PHE A 168 -20.20 3.09 -1.47
C PHE A 168 -20.72 4.51 -1.67
N LYS A 169 -21.98 4.65 -2.08
CA LYS A 169 -22.67 5.94 -2.31
C LYS A 169 -21.86 6.93 -3.18
N GLY A 170 -21.17 6.42 -4.20
CA GLY A 170 -20.36 7.25 -5.10
C GLY A 170 -19.07 7.77 -4.48
N GLN A 171 -18.56 7.13 -3.42
CA GLN A 171 -17.31 7.48 -2.74
C GLN A 171 -16.44 6.25 -2.52
N VAL A 172 -15.12 6.43 -2.56
CA VAL A 172 -14.15 5.40 -2.20
C VAL A 172 -13.77 5.57 -0.74
N HIS A 173 -14.11 4.61 0.10
CA HIS A 173 -13.70 4.55 1.51
C HIS A 173 -12.48 3.65 1.63
N VAL A 174 -11.31 4.24 1.91
CA VAL A 174 -10.08 3.50 2.16
C VAL A 174 -10.10 3.02 3.60
N THR A 175 -10.26 1.72 3.80
CA THR A 175 -10.44 1.11 5.14
C THR A 175 -9.12 0.75 5.82
N GLY A 176 -8.06 0.47 5.05
CA GLY A 176 -6.75 0.12 5.61
C GLY A 176 -5.65 0.04 4.57
N VAL A 177 -4.40 0.12 5.02
CA VAL A 177 -3.20 -0.05 4.18
C VAL A 177 -2.29 -1.07 4.85
N GLN A 178 -2.19 -2.26 4.28
CA GLN A 178 -1.52 -3.38 4.94
C GLN A 178 -0.28 -3.83 4.19
N TYR A 179 0.71 -4.31 4.92
CA TYR A 179 1.90 -4.92 4.35
C TYR A 179 1.54 -6.29 3.76
N GLY A 180 1.60 -6.44 2.44
CA GLY A 180 1.18 -7.64 1.71
C GLY A 180 2.11 -8.85 1.84
N GLY A 181 3.15 -8.76 2.67
CA GLY A 181 4.04 -9.89 2.96
C GLY A 181 3.52 -10.84 4.05
N LEU A 182 2.49 -10.43 4.81
CA LEU A 182 1.82 -11.28 5.78
C LEU A 182 0.49 -11.73 5.15
N GLY A 183 0.20 -13.03 5.16
CA GLY A 183 -0.98 -13.60 4.51
C GLY A 183 -2.30 -12.96 4.96
N TRP A 184 -3.32 -13.10 4.10
CA TRP A 184 -4.67 -12.50 4.24
C TRP A 184 -5.38 -12.70 5.59
N ASP A 185 -4.98 -13.70 6.38
CA ASP A 185 -5.59 -14.06 7.68
C ASP A 185 -5.51 -12.94 8.75
N GLU A 186 -4.58 -11.98 8.63
CA GLU A 186 -4.46 -10.88 9.61
C GLU A 186 -5.48 -9.74 9.35
N PHE A 187 -5.98 -9.58 8.12
CA PHE A 187 -6.98 -8.56 7.77
C PHE A 187 -8.33 -8.83 8.43
N GLU A 188 -8.76 -10.10 8.45
CA GLU A 188 -10.06 -10.49 9.03
C GLU A 188 -10.15 -10.20 10.53
N ARG A 189 -9.05 -10.36 11.27
CA ARG A 189 -9.03 -10.14 12.72
C ARG A 189 -9.24 -8.68 13.15
N ARG A 190 -9.03 -7.71 12.25
CA ARG A 190 -9.20 -6.27 12.57
C ARG A 190 -10.58 -5.72 12.24
N LYS A 191 -11.44 -6.50 11.54
CA LYS A 191 -12.81 -6.08 11.20
C LYS A 191 -13.89 -6.63 12.14
N LEU A 192 -13.53 -7.52 13.06
CA LEU A 192 -14.38 -8.03 14.15
C LEU A 192 -14.09 -7.28 15.44
#